data_AF-A0AAJ2LRG4-F1
#
_entry.id   AF-A0AAJ2LRG4-F1
#
_cell.length_a   1.000
_cell.length_b   1.000
_cell.length_c   1.000
_cell.angle_alpha   90.00
_cell.angle_beta   90.00
_cell.angle_gamma   90.00
#
_symmetry.space_group_name_H-M   'P 1'
#
loop_
_entity.id
_entity.type
_entity.pdbx_description
1 polymer ?
#
loop_
_entity_poly.entity_id
_entity_poly.type
_entity_poly.pdbx_seq_one_letter_code
_entity_poly.pdbx_strand_id
1 'polypeptide(L)'
;MLLEQNLNDPLCKPVELYYRHWFRFMERNVDYWMAESQWHAMDHAARVLLLALTIGHQKGVDENGLNTLSLAAVFHDSRRVDDWIDRGHGARAAEYYQAYCRTRSIPVDGHAAFIMQHHDLDDGIGLAEIDRMSAGRKRCLALFRIFKDADALDRFRLGRDALNVSMLRTNEAPELIAFSQFLLQQSRDELNVSRPAAGRTVEVLAS
;
A
#
# COMPACT_ATOMS: atom_id res chain seq x y z
N MET A 1 -4.46 15.47 -5.49
CA MET A 1 -4.33 14.16 -4.83
C MET A 1 -2.93 13.64 -5.11
N LEU A 2 -2.32 12.88 -4.19
CA LEU A 2 -0.98 12.32 -4.44
C LEU A 2 -1.00 11.47 -5.73
N LEU A 3 0.04 11.55 -6.55
CA LEU A 3 0.19 10.78 -7.81
C LEU A 3 -0.89 11.03 -8.87
N GLU A 4 -1.68 12.10 -8.73
CA GLU A 4 -2.80 12.37 -9.64
C GLU A 4 -2.36 12.55 -11.11
N GLN A 5 -1.16 13.10 -11.32
CA GLN A 5 -0.57 13.28 -12.64
C GLN A 5 -0.22 11.95 -13.30
N ASN A 6 0.11 10.92 -12.51
CA ASN A 6 0.48 9.60 -12.99
C ASN A 6 -0.70 8.80 -13.52
N LEU A 7 -1.94 9.18 -13.22
CA LEU A 7 -3.15 8.46 -13.65
C LEU A 7 -3.45 8.59 -15.14
N ASN A 8 -2.77 9.51 -15.84
CA ASN A 8 -2.81 9.62 -17.30
C ASN A 8 -1.84 8.66 -17.99
N ASP A 9 -0.91 8.02 -17.26
CA ASP A 9 -0.05 6.98 -17.81
C ASP A 9 -0.91 5.79 -18.28
N PRO A 10 -0.71 5.25 -19.50
CA PRO A 10 -1.44 4.08 -19.98
C PRO A 10 -1.43 2.88 -19.02
N LEU A 11 -0.39 2.74 -18.20
CA LEU A 11 -0.27 1.72 -17.17
C LEU A 11 -1.29 1.91 -16.03
N CYS A 12 -1.60 3.16 -15.67
CA CYS A 12 -2.48 3.51 -14.55
C CYS A 12 -3.90 3.84 -15.00
N LYS A 13 -4.08 4.24 -16.26
CA LYS A 13 -5.38 4.66 -16.78
C LYS A 13 -6.51 3.65 -16.53
N PRO A 14 -6.29 2.32 -16.67
CA PRO A 14 -7.35 1.35 -16.41
C PRO A 14 -7.82 1.29 -14.96
N VAL A 15 -6.97 1.72 -14.01
CA VAL A 15 -7.26 1.66 -12.57
C VAL A 15 -7.52 3.03 -11.94
N GLU A 16 -7.53 4.09 -12.75
CA GLU A 16 -7.68 5.48 -12.29
C GLU A 16 -8.90 5.68 -11.38
N LEU A 17 -10.07 5.18 -11.78
CA LEU A 17 -11.30 5.38 -11.03
C LEU A 17 -11.27 4.67 -9.67
N TYR A 18 -10.72 3.44 -9.64
CA TYR A 18 -10.51 2.69 -8.40
C TYR A 18 -9.53 3.41 -7.48
N TYR A 19 -8.39 3.84 -8.02
CA TYR A 19 -7.39 4.58 -7.26
C TYR A 19 -7.99 5.85 -6.65
N ARG A 20 -8.66 6.70 -7.45
CA ARG A 20 -9.30 7.93 -6.98
C ARG A 20 -10.33 7.67 -5.89
N HIS A 21 -11.12 6.61 -6.02
CA HIS A 21 -12.12 6.24 -5.02
C HIS A 21 -11.46 5.85 -3.70
N TRP A 22 -10.53 4.89 -3.75
CA TRP A 22 -9.91 4.32 -2.56
C TRP A 22 -8.90 5.25 -1.89
N PHE A 23 -8.22 6.11 -2.64
CA PHE A 23 -7.38 7.17 -2.08
C PHE A 23 -8.23 8.15 -1.26
N ARG A 24 -9.35 8.64 -1.80
CA ARG A 24 -10.26 9.52 -1.04
C ARG A 24 -10.90 8.80 0.15
N PHE A 25 -11.17 7.50 0.02
CA PHE A 25 -11.65 6.70 1.14
C PHE A 25 -10.59 6.66 2.24
N MET A 26 -9.34 6.35 1.90
CA MET A 26 -8.20 6.30 2.82
C MET A 26 -8.03 7.62 3.57
N GLU A 27 -7.97 8.75 2.85
CA GLU A 27 -7.81 10.09 3.42
C GLU A 27 -8.88 10.43 4.47
N ARG A 28 -10.12 9.98 4.26
CA ARG A 28 -11.27 10.43 5.06
C ARG A 28 -11.67 9.47 6.16
N ASN A 29 -11.29 8.19 6.05
CA ASN A 29 -11.88 7.13 6.86
C ASN A 29 -10.86 6.24 7.56
N VAL A 30 -9.58 6.31 7.19
CA VAL A 30 -8.55 5.46 7.79
C VAL A 30 -7.65 6.31 8.68
N ASP A 31 -7.71 6.03 9.98
CA ASP A 31 -6.81 6.64 10.96
C ASP A 31 -5.48 5.89 10.93
N TYR A 32 -4.36 6.61 10.83
CA TYR A 32 -3.01 6.05 10.94
C TYR A 32 -2.40 6.44 12.28
N TRP A 33 -1.91 5.48 13.06
CA TRP A 33 -1.20 5.78 14.31
C TRP A 33 0.10 6.56 14.09
N MET A 34 0.76 6.32 12.95
CA MET A 34 1.99 6.99 12.54
C MET A 34 1.73 7.95 11.36
N ALA A 35 0.68 8.78 11.44
CA ALA A 35 0.26 9.65 10.34
C ALA A 35 1.34 10.66 9.87
N GLU A 36 2.27 11.04 10.74
CA GLU A 36 3.38 11.96 10.40
C GLU A 36 4.66 11.24 9.93
N SER A 37 4.64 9.90 9.86
CA SER A 37 5.81 9.13 9.41
C SER A 37 6.14 9.44 7.96
N GLN A 38 7.40 9.76 7.68
CA GLN A 38 7.88 9.93 6.31
C GLN A 38 8.04 8.60 5.55
N TRP A 39 7.89 7.47 6.26
CA TRP A 39 8.19 6.13 5.74
C TRP A 39 6.95 5.28 5.55
N HIS A 40 5.95 5.38 6.42
CA HIS A 40 4.81 4.44 6.47
C HIS A 40 3.45 5.12 6.60
N ALA A 41 3.40 6.44 6.38
CA ALA A 41 2.15 7.17 6.35
C ALA A 41 1.40 6.96 5.02
N MET A 42 0.37 7.79 4.81
CA MET A 42 -0.56 7.73 3.70
C MET A 42 0.08 7.66 2.32
N ASP A 43 1.28 8.23 2.12
CA ASP A 43 1.99 8.20 0.85
C ASP A 43 2.47 6.80 0.47
N HIS A 44 2.93 6.02 1.46
CA HIS A 44 3.29 4.62 1.27
C HIS A 44 2.05 3.82 0.86
N ALA A 45 0.98 3.93 1.63
CA ALA A 45 -0.27 3.24 1.33
C ALA A 45 -0.85 3.66 -0.04
N ALA A 46 -0.71 4.91 -0.44
CA ALA A 46 -1.11 5.40 -1.76
C ALA A 46 -0.30 4.76 -2.90
N ARG A 47 1.03 4.67 -2.77
CA ARG A 47 1.86 3.99 -3.79
C ARG A 47 1.55 2.50 -3.86
N VAL A 48 1.40 1.84 -2.70
CA VAL A 48 1.00 0.42 -2.63
C VAL A 48 -0.38 0.19 -3.24
N LEU A 49 -1.36 1.08 -3.00
CA LEU A 49 -2.68 1.02 -3.60
C LEU A 49 -2.60 1.05 -5.13
N LEU A 50 -1.84 2.00 -5.70
CA LEU A 50 -1.70 2.12 -7.15
C LEU A 50 -1.03 0.87 -7.74
N LEU A 51 0.07 0.41 -7.14
CA LEU A 51 0.81 -0.78 -7.59
C LEU A 51 -0.06 -2.04 -7.50
N ALA A 52 -0.77 -2.26 -6.40
CA ALA A 52 -1.64 -3.42 -6.21
C ALA A 52 -2.79 -3.45 -7.23
N LEU A 53 -3.40 -2.29 -7.51
CA LEU A 53 -4.42 -2.16 -8.54
C LEU A 53 -3.85 -2.43 -9.93
N THR A 54 -2.69 -1.86 -10.28
CA THR A 54 -2.04 -2.06 -11.57
C THR A 54 -1.69 -3.54 -11.80
N ILE A 55 -1.04 -4.19 -10.84
CA ILE A 55 -0.73 -5.63 -10.92
C ILE A 55 -2.04 -6.42 -11.03
N GLY A 56 -3.03 -6.14 -10.18
CA GLY A 56 -4.34 -6.81 -10.21
C GLY A 56 -5.01 -6.71 -11.57
N HIS A 57 -5.00 -5.53 -12.18
CA HIS A 57 -5.56 -5.30 -13.51
C HIS A 57 -4.80 -6.07 -14.60
N GLN A 58 -3.47 -6.01 -14.61
CA GLN A 58 -2.63 -6.78 -15.57
C GLN A 58 -2.87 -8.30 -15.47
N LYS A 59 -3.18 -8.79 -14.27
CA LYS A 59 -3.52 -10.20 -14.01
C LYS A 59 -4.97 -10.57 -14.32
N GLY A 60 -5.81 -9.63 -14.73
CA GLY A 60 -7.23 -9.86 -14.98
C GLY A 60 -8.02 -10.18 -13.70
N VAL A 61 -7.62 -9.63 -12.55
CA VAL A 61 -8.39 -9.73 -11.30
C VAL A 61 -9.75 -9.03 -11.47
N ASP A 62 -10.81 -9.69 -11.02
CA ASP A 62 -12.17 -9.14 -11.07
C ASP A 62 -12.37 -7.94 -10.12
N GLU A 63 -13.48 -7.23 -10.28
CA GLU A 63 -13.80 -6.03 -9.49
C GLU A 63 -13.80 -6.29 -7.98
N ASN A 64 -14.34 -7.45 -7.57
CA ASN A 64 -14.33 -7.85 -6.17
C ASN A 64 -12.89 -8.00 -5.64
N GLY A 65 -11.96 -8.45 -6.48
CA GLY A 65 -10.57 -8.69 -6.09
C GLY A 65 -9.77 -7.40 -6.06
N LEU A 66 -10.06 -6.47 -6.97
CA LEU A 66 -9.52 -5.12 -6.91
C LEU A 66 -10.02 -4.37 -5.66
N ASN A 67 -11.28 -4.57 -5.26
CA ASN A 67 -11.79 -4.06 -3.99
C ASN A 67 -11.08 -4.69 -2.78
N THR A 68 -10.87 -6.02 -2.77
CA THR A 68 -10.09 -6.69 -1.72
C THR A 68 -8.66 -6.12 -1.61
N LEU A 69 -7.97 -5.95 -2.74
CA LEU A 69 -6.61 -5.38 -2.79
C LEU A 69 -6.59 -3.94 -2.30
N SER A 70 -7.60 -3.16 -2.66
CA SER A 70 -7.71 -1.76 -2.24
C SER A 70 -7.93 -1.65 -0.73
N LEU A 71 -8.83 -2.47 -0.16
CA LEU A 71 -9.03 -2.57 1.28
C LEU A 71 -7.72 -2.92 1.99
N ALA A 72 -7.02 -3.97 1.53
CA ALA A 72 -5.72 -4.35 2.07
C ALA A 72 -4.73 -3.18 2.03
N ALA A 73 -4.57 -2.51 0.89
CA ALA A 73 -3.64 -1.40 0.73
C ALA A 73 -3.93 -0.22 1.65
N VAL A 74 -5.18 0.22 1.75
CA VAL A 74 -5.50 1.41 2.54
C VAL A 74 -5.45 1.19 4.05
N PHE A 75 -5.44 -0.07 4.53
CA PHE A 75 -5.42 -0.38 5.97
C PHE A 75 -4.11 -1.03 6.47
N HIS A 76 -3.33 -1.73 5.65
CA HIS A 76 -2.28 -2.67 6.12
C HIS A 76 -1.28 -2.09 7.14
N ASP A 77 -0.90 -0.82 6.98
CA ASP A 77 0.08 -0.11 7.83
C ASP A 77 -0.56 0.90 8.79
N SER A 78 -1.88 0.94 8.88
CA SER A 78 -2.62 1.90 9.72
C SER A 78 -2.33 1.77 11.23
N ARG A 79 -1.82 0.62 11.68
CA ARG A 79 -1.61 0.29 13.10
C ARG A 79 -0.16 -0.06 13.44
N ARG A 80 0.78 0.58 12.73
CA ARG A 80 2.18 0.60 13.14
C ARG A 80 2.36 1.36 14.45
N VAL A 81 3.27 0.90 15.31
CA VAL A 81 3.68 1.59 16.54
C VAL A 81 5.10 2.18 16.44
N ASP A 82 5.87 1.76 15.42
CA ASP A 82 7.17 2.34 15.09
C ASP A 82 7.49 2.24 13.58
N ASP A 83 8.54 2.95 13.16
CA ASP A 83 9.00 2.98 11.76
C ASP A 83 9.92 1.82 11.36
N TRP A 84 10.24 0.91 12.30
CA TRP A 84 11.18 -0.19 12.09
C TRP A 84 10.45 -1.44 11.60
N ILE A 85 10.81 -2.61 12.13
CA ILE A 85 10.26 -3.90 11.68
C ILE A 85 8.79 -4.04 12.10
N ASP A 86 8.44 -3.55 13.29
CA ASP A 86 7.12 -3.63 13.94
C ASP A 86 6.34 -4.93 13.65
N ARG A 87 6.97 -6.09 13.84
CA ARG A 87 6.33 -7.37 13.49
C ARG A 87 5.01 -7.56 14.26
N GLY A 88 3.95 -7.91 13.54
CA GLY A 88 2.57 -8.03 14.02
C GLY A 88 1.68 -6.83 13.68
N HIS A 89 2.19 -5.79 13.00
CA HIS A 89 1.36 -4.65 12.60
C HIS A 89 0.24 -5.05 11.65
N GLY A 90 0.47 -6.03 10.78
CA GLY A 90 -0.55 -6.57 9.90
C GLY A 90 -1.76 -7.11 10.66
N ALA A 91 -1.54 -7.86 11.75
CA ALA A 91 -2.62 -8.37 12.59
C ALA A 91 -3.41 -7.24 13.26
N ARG A 92 -2.73 -6.23 13.80
CA ARG A 92 -3.39 -5.04 14.40
C ARG A 92 -4.19 -4.26 13.36
N ALA A 93 -3.66 -4.10 12.15
CA ALA A 93 -4.36 -3.45 11.05
C ALA A 93 -5.62 -4.23 10.63
N ALA A 94 -5.53 -5.56 10.55
CA ALA A 94 -6.68 -6.42 10.27
C ALA A 94 -7.76 -6.33 11.36
N GLU A 95 -7.37 -6.26 12.64
CA GLU A 95 -8.30 -6.04 13.75
C GLU A 95 -8.98 -4.67 13.66
N TYR A 96 -8.21 -3.61 13.33
CA TYR A 96 -8.77 -2.28 13.10
C TYR A 96 -9.76 -2.27 11.94
N TYR A 97 -9.42 -2.86 10.80
CA TYR A 97 -10.33 -2.99 9.65
C TYR A 97 -11.64 -3.70 10.04
N GLN A 98 -11.54 -4.82 10.77
CA GLN A 98 -12.73 -5.54 11.23
C GLN A 98 -13.57 -4.73 12.21
N ALA A 99 -12.96 -3.96 13.11
CA ALA A 99 -13.66 -3.03 13.99
C ALA A 99 -14.33 -1.89 13.20
N TYR A 100 -13.63 -1.33 12.21
CA TYR A 100 -14.15 -0.32 11.29
C TYR A 100 -15.42 -0.81 10.58
N CYS A 101 -15.40 -2.03 10.04
CA CYS A 101 -16.55 -2.66 9.41
C CYS A 101 -17.71 -2.89 10.40
N ARG A 102 -17.44 -3.47 11.57
CA ARG A 102 -18.47 -3.74 12.60
C ARG A 102 -19.17 -2.47 13.09
N THR A 103 -18.40 -1.42 13.37
CA THR A 103 -18.96 -0.14 13.85
C THR A 103 -19.86 0.55 12.84
N ARG A 104 -19.71 0.22 11.55
CA ARG A 104 -20.48 0.80 10.43
C ARG A 104 -21.48 -0.18 9.82
N SER A 105 -21.63 -1.37 10.40
CA SER A 105 -22.49 -2.44 9.87
C SER A 105 -22.17 -2.82 8.41
N ILE A 106 -20.90 -2.78 8.04
CA ILE A 106 -20.41 -3.18 6.71
C ILE A 106 -19.87 -4.61 6.80
N PRO A 107 -20.17 -5.50 5.81
CA PRO A 107 -19.58 -6.83 5.76
C PRO A 107 -18.05 -6.79 5.71
N VAL A 108 -17.40 -7.69 6.44
CA VAL A 108 -15.95 -7.84 6.41
C VAL A 108 -15.56 -8.64 5.16
N ASP A 109 -14.62 -8.12 4.37
CA ASP A 109 -13.91 -8.90 3.36
C ASP A 109 -12.83 -9.75 4.06
N GLY A 110 -13.10 -11.05 4.16
CA GLY A 110 -12.22 -12.00 4.83
C GLY A 110 -10.86 -12.17 4.12
N HIS A 111 -10.78 -11.99 2.80
CA HIS A 111 -9.51 -12.03 2.10
C HIS A 111 -8.69 -10.77 2.38
N ALA A 112 -9.31 -9.59 2.46
CA ALA A 112 -8.60 -8.36 2.79
C ALA A 112 -8.04 -8.44 4.22
N ALA A 113 -8.86 -8.87 5.18
CA ALA A 113 -8.41 -9.09 6.56
C ALA A 113 -7.26 -10.11 6.63
N PHE A 114 -7.35 -11.21 5.88
CA PHE A 114 -6.29 -12.21 5.81
C PHE A 114 -4.98 -11.64 5.26
N ILE A 115 -5.04 -10.90 4.16
CA ILE A 115 -3.86 -10.31 3.51
C ILE A 115 -3.20 -9.32 4.46
N MET A 116 -3.96 -8.40 5.06
CA MET A 116 -3.46 -7.47 6.07
C MET A 116 -2.77 -8.22 7.20
N GLN A 117 -3.40 -9.25 7.77
CA GLN A 117 -2.87 -9.98 8.92
C GLN A 117 -1.50 -10.63 8.66
N HIS A 118 -1.21 -11.02 7.42
CA HIS A 118 -0.04 -11.83 7.09
C HIS A 118 0.99 -11.12 6.22
N HIS A 119 0.74 -9.87 5.78
CA HIS A 119 1.63 -9.20 4.83
C HIS A 119 3.03 -8.95 5.42
N ASP A 120 3.12 -8.69 6.73
CA ASP A 120 4.36 -8.40 7.44
C ASP A 120 5.08 -9.63 7.99
N LEU A 121 4.48 -10.81 7.78
CA LEU A 121 5.03 -12.09 8.18
C LEU A 121 5.80 -12.74 7.03
N ASP A 122 6.57 -13.77 7.37
CA ASP A 122 7.18 -14.64 6.36
C ASP A 122 6.10 -15.30 5.49
N ASP A 123 6.40 -15.43 4.20
CA ASP A 123 5.47 -15.99 3.21
C ASP A 123 4.99 -17.39 3.60
N GLY A 124 5.87 -18.23 4.16
CA GLY A 124 5.55 -19.59 4.55
C GLY A 124 4.41 -19.66 5.56
N ILE A 125 4.26 -18.66 6.42
CA ILE A 125 3.16 -18.58 7.40
C ILE A 125 1.84 -18.34 6.65
N GLY A 126 1.77 -17.31 5.81
CA GLY A 126 0.56 -17.00 5.04
C GLY A 126 0.18 -18.13 4.08
N LEU A 127 1.16 -18.74 3.41
CA LEU A 127 0.93 -19.86 2.50
C LEU A 127 0.40 -21.10 3.24
N ALA A 128 0.92 -21.41 4.43
CA ALA A 128 0.42 -22.52 5.23
C ALA A 128 -1.06 -22.33 5.66
N GLU A 129 -1.46 -21.11 6.01
CA GLU A 129 -2.86 -20.82 6.36
C GLU A 129 -3.78 -20.85 5.13
N ILE A 130 -3.32 -20.32 3.99
CA ILE A 130 -4.03 -20.42 2.70
C ILE A 130 -4.26 -21.89 2.33
N ASP A 131 -3.28 -22.74 2.57
CA ASP A 131 -3.35 -24.16 2.25
C ASP A 131 -4.40 -24.92 3.06
N ARG A 132 -4.72 -24.44 4.26
CA ARG A 132 -5.76 -24.98 5.15
C ARG A 132 -7.16 -24.44 4.86
N MET A 133 -7.31 -23.43 3.99
CA MET A 133 -8.62 -22.87 3.66
C MET A 133 -9.51 -23.90 2.95
N SER A 134 -10.73 -24.07 3.44
CA SER A 134 -11.73 -24.99 2.86
C SER A 134 -12.33 -24.48 1.55
N ALA A 135 -12.33 -23.16 1.32
CA ALA A 135 -12.81 -22.50 0.12
C ALA A 135 -12.02 -21.23 -0.17
N GLY A 136 -12.07 -20.71 -1.40
CA GLY A 136 -11.42 -19.43 -1.75
C GLY A 136 -9.89 -19.46 -1.87
N ARG A 137 -9.22 -20.59 -1.55
CA ARG A 137 -7.75 -20.75 -1.56
C ARG A 137 -7.05 -20.13 -2.77
N LYS A 138 -7.47 -20.48 -4.00
CA LYS A 138 -6.83 -19.96 -5.24
C LYS A 138 -6.91 -18.44 -5.33
N ARG A 139 -8.06 -17.87 -4.96
CA ARG A 139 -8.28 -16.42 -4.97
C ARG A 139 -7.43 -15.75 -3.90
N CYS A 140 -7.48 -16.26 -2.66
CA CYS A 140 -6.68 -15.73 -1.57
C CYS A 140 -5.18 -15.74 -1.91
N LEU A 141 -4.67 -16.84 -2.46
CA LEU A 141 -3.27 -16.96 -2.90
C LEU A 141 -2.89 -15.91 -3.96
N ALA A 142 -3.74 -15.71 -4.97
CA ALA A 142 -3.46 -14.74 -6.02
C ALA A 142 -3.40 -13.32 -5.45
N LEU A 143 -4.40 -12.91 -4.66
CA LEU A 143 -4.47 -11.57 -4.07
C LEU A 143 -3.36 -11.34 -3.04
N PHE A 144 -3.03 -12.35 -2.23
CA PHE A 144 -1.92 -12.28 -1.28
C PHE A 144 -0.58 -12.02 -1.97
N ARG A 145 -0.28 -12.74 -3.06
CA ARG A 145 0.95 -12.54 -3.83
C ARG A 145 1.03 -11.15 -4.47
N ILE A 146 -0.08 -10.70 -5.08
CA ILE A 146 -0.18 -9.36 -5.67
C ILE A 146 0.10 -8.29 -4.60
N PHE A 147 -0.54 -8.41 -3.44
CA PHE A 147 -0.38 -7.45 -2.37
C PHE A 147 1.05 -7.39 -1.84
N LYS A 148 1.67 -8.55 -1.55
CA LYS A 148 3.04 -8.60 -1.05
C LYS A 148 4.05 -8.04 -2.04
N ASP A 149 3.81 -8.22 -3.34
CA ASP A 149 4.67 -7.63 -4.36
C ASP A 149 4.49 -6.10 -4.45
N ALA A 150 3.25 -5.61 -4.36
CA ALA A 150 2.97 -4.17 -4.33
C ALA A 150 3.64 -3.47 -3.14
N ASP A 151 3.54 -4.05 -1.93
CA ASP A 151 4.23 -3.55 -0.74
C ASP A 151 5.77 -3.65 -0.89
N ALA A 152 6.27 -4.76 -1.42
CA ALA A 152 7.70 -4.94 -1.64
C ALA A 152 8.28 -3.93 -2.64
N LEU A 153 7.58 -3.64 -3.73
CA LEU A 153 8.00 -2.66 -4.73
C LEU A 153 8.17 -1.25 -4.14
N ASP A 154 7.38 -0.91 -3.13
CA ASP A 154 7.53 0.38 -2.44
C ASP A 154 8.71 0.44 -1.46
N ARG A 155 9.48 -0.65 -1.28
CA ARG A 155 10.65 -0.68 -0.39
C ARG A 155 11.80 0.18 -0.86
N PHE A 156 11.84 0.59 -2.13
CA PHE A 156 12.82 1.61 -2.58
C PHE A 156 12.77 2.89 -1.75
N ARG A 157 11.65 3.15 -1.04
CA ARG A 157 11.58 4.24 -0.06
C ARG A 157 12.67 4.12 0.99
N LEU A 158 12.93 2.91 1.49
CA LEU A 158 13.87 2.56 2.58
C LEU A 158 15.35 2.57 2.13
N GLY A 159 15.61 2.56 0.83
CA GLY A 159 16.96 2.54 0.27
C GLY A 159 16.99 1.94 -1.13
N ARG A 160 18.06 2.24 -1.89
CA ARG A 160 18.21 1.76 -3.27
C ARG A 160 18.22 0.23 -3.39
N ASP A 161 18.75 -0.45 -2.38
CA ASP A 161 18.92 -1.92 -2.37
C ASP A 161 17.92 -2.62 -1.43
N ALA A 162 16.88 -1.92 -0.96
CA ALA A 162 15.92 -2.46 0.01
C ALA A 162 14.89 -3.44 -0.58
N LEU A 163 14.72 -3.45 -1.91
CA LEU A 163 13.92 -4.45 -2.61
C LEU A 163 14.78 -5.69 -2.90
N ASN A 164 14.35 -6.85 -2.42
CA ASN A 164 14.86 -8.13 -2.89
C ASN A 164 14.01 -8.64 -4.07
N VAL A 165 14.50 -8.47 -5.30
CA VAL A 165 13.79 -8.85 -6.54
C VAL A 165 13.47 -10.34 -6.59
N SER A 166 14.30 -11.21 -5.99
CA SER A 166 14.03 -12.66 -5.97
C SER A 166 12.84 -13.05 -5.09
N MET A 167 12.32 -12.12 -4.29
CA MET A 167 11.13 -12.32 -3.46
C MET A 167 9.85 -11.81 -4.11
N LEU A 168 9.89 -11.27 -5.34
CA LEU A 168 8.68 -10.96 -6.10
C LEU A 168 8.00 -12.26 -6.54
N ARG A 169 6.68 -12.32 -6.41
CA ARG A 169 5.85 -13.53 -6.47
C ARG A 169 5.05 -13.64 -7.77
N THR A 170 4.84 -12.53 -8.43
CA THR A 170 4.06 -12.38 -9.66
C THR A 170 5.00 -12.09 -10.83
N ASN A 171 4.57 -12.42 -12.05
CA ASN A 171 5.37 -12.16 -13.25
C ASN A 171 5.35 -10.67 -13.63
N GLU A 172 4.32 -9.96 -13.19
CA GLU A 172 4.06 -8.56 -13.51
C GLU A 172 4.90 -7.62 -12.62
N ALA A 173 5.16 -7.99 -11.36
CA ALA A 173 5.87 -7.11 -10.42
C ALA A 173 7.29 -6.71 -10.87
N PRO A 174 8.13 -7.59 -11.46
CA PRO A 174 9.43 -7.18 -11.99
C PRO A 174 9.35 -6.06 -13.05
N GLU A 175 8.28 -6.04 -13.87
CA GLU A 175 8.07 -5.01 -14.90
C GLU A 175 7.76 -3.63 -14.31
N LEU A 176 7.31 -3.60 -13.04
CA LEU A 176 6.95 -2.38 -12.32
C LEU A 176 8.08 -1.80 -11.46
N ILE A 177 9.27 -2.40 -11.46
CA ILE A 177 10.41 -1.90 -10.66
C ILE A 177 10.74 -0.44 -11.00
N ALA A 178 10.98 -0.15 -12.28
CA ALA A 178 11.29 1.22 -12.72
C ALA A 178 10.13 2.18 -12.42
N PHE A 179 8.89 1.70 -12.60
CA PHE A 179 7.70 2.50 -12.32
C PHE A 179 7.55 2.81 -10.81
N SER A 180 7.81 1.87 -9.92
CA SER A 180 7.76 2.08 -8.46
C SER A 180 8.77 3.13 -7.99
N GLN A 181 9.97 3.14 -8.57
CA GLN A 181 10.99 4.17 -8.30
C GLN A 181 10.53 5.56 -8.79
N PHE A 182 9.91 5.60 -9.97
CA PHE A 182 9.33 6.83 -10.50
C PHE A 182 8.19 7.35 -9.60
N LEU A 183 7.26 6.51 -9.15
CA LEU A 183 6.19 6.89 -8.21
C LEU A 183 6.76 7.46 -6.90
N LEU A 184 7.80 6.82 -6.35
CA LEU A 184 8.46 7.32 -5.15
C LEU A 184 9.04 8.73 -5.37
N GLN A 185 9.74 8.94 -6.49
CA GLN A 185 10.29 10.25 -6.82
C GLN A 185 9.19 11.31 -6.93
N GLN A 186 8.11 11.02 -7.65
CA GLN A 186 6.98 11.94 -7.80
C GLN A 186 6.32 12.28 -6.47
N SER A 187 6.09 11.28 -5.60
CA SER A 187 5.51 11.55 -4.27
C SER A 187 6.40 12.44 -3.40
N ARG A 188 7.73 12.31 -3.49
CA ARG A 188 8.67 13.18 -2.77
C ARG A 188 8.64 14.61 -3.30
N ASP A 189 8.54 14.78 -4.61
CA ASP A 189 8.50 16.10 -5.25
C ASP A 189 7.20 16.84 -4.89
N GLU A 190 6.06 16.16 -4.88
CA GLU A 190 4.76 16.73 -4.47
C GLU A 190 4.78 17.20 -2.99
N LEU A 191 5.42 16.44 -2.09
CA LEU A 191 5.58 16.83 -0.68
C LEU A 191 6.50 18.04 -0.52
N ASN A 192 7.58 18.13 -1.29
CA ASN A 192 8.53 19.23 -1.25
C ASN A 192 7.92 20.55 -1.74
N VAL A 193 6.97 20.49 -2.69
CA VAL A 193 6.21 21.68 -3.14
C VAL A 193 5.18 22.11 -2.08
N SER A 194 4.64 21.16 -1.32
CA SER A 194 3.58 21.41 -0.34
C SER A 194 4.08 21.90 1.04
N ARG A 195 5.38 21.76 1.34
CA ARG A 195 6.02 22.34 2.53
C ARG A 195 6.71 23.67 2.17
N PRO A 196 6.33 24.82 2.74
CA PRO A 196 7.08 26.05 2.52
C PRO A 196 8.50 25.87 3.03
N ALA A 197 9.49 26.37 2.27
CA ALA A 197 10.88 26.37 2.69
C ALA A 197 10.98 27.03 4.08
N ALA A 198 11.39 26.26 5.09
CA ALA A 198 11.74 26.82 6.39
C ALA A 198 12.78 27.93 6.15
N GLY A 199 12.45 29.14 6.63
CA GLY A 199 13.11 30.37 6.24
C GLY A 199 14.62 30.30 6.28
N ARG A 200 15.27 30.73 5.20
CA ARG A 200 16.61 31.29 5.28
C ARG A 200 16.51 32.55 6.15
N THR A 201 16.86 32.44 7.41
CA THR A 201 17.17 33.60 8.24
C THR A 201 18.36 34.30 7.58
N VAL A 202 18.09 35.39 6.87
CA VAL A 202 19.14 36.32 6.45
C VAL A 202 19.57 37.02 7.74
N GLU A 203 20.70 36.60 8.30
CA GLU A 203 21.41 37.41 9.30
C GLU A 203 21.78 38.73 8.62
N VAL A 204 21.01 39.78 8.92
CA VAL A 204 21.46 41.15 8.70
C VAL A 204 22.46 41.45 9.81
N LEU A 205 23.73 41.18 9.52
CA LEU A 205 24.83 41.85 10.22
C LEU A 205 24.84 43.31 9.73
N ALA A 206 24.44 44.22 10.61
CA ALA A 206 24.76 45.63 10.48
C ALA A 206 25.31 46.10 11.83
N SER A 207 26.63 46.28 11.81
CA SER A 207 27.48 47.09 12.68
C SER A 207 26.98 48.51 12.87
#